data_AF-K1T8N1-F1
#
_entry.id   AF-K1T8N1-F1
#
_cell.length_a   1.000
_cell.length_b   1.000
_cell.length_c   1.000
_cell.angle_alpha   90.00
_cell.angle_beta   90.00
_cell.angle_gamma   90.00
#
_symmetry.space_group_name_H-M   'P 1'
#
loop_
_entity.id
_entity.type
_entity.pdbx_description
1 polymer ?
#
loop_
_entity_poly.entity_id
_entity_poly.type
_entity_poly.pdbx_seq_one_letter_code
_entity_poly.pdbx_strand_id
1 'polypeptide(L)'
;MRENGAYCVLALKNQGRVMFRFIDAPFDSKWFIDERKQVYGEWSQIREQVGKKHDISSLVSSYEMYRDIIFGNNRRQELLSFRKYAIVESAKYQNIPRTIQNVFLNTKLDADFIKNTIIRSMSDEDNSIDLNFYREQIKEFEQEYTDVSLWTKKEKNGEVLIRRI
;
A
#
# COMPACT_ATOMS: atom_id res chain seq x y z
N MET A 1 -0.21 -6.75 -17.21
CA MET A 1 1.16 -6.69 -16.68
C MET A 1 2.20 -6.92 -17.79
N ARG A 2 3.24 -6.09 -17.90
CA ARG A 2 4.30 -6.27 -18.90
C ARG A 2 5.45 -7.04 -18.26
N GLU A 3 5.54 -8.34 -18.51
CA GLU A 3 6.51 -9.21 -17.82
C GLU A 3 7.99 -8.89 -18.18
N ASN A 4 8.28 -8.31 -19.35
CA ASN A 4 9.67 -8.19 -19.85
C ASN A 4 10.04 -6.85 -20.54
N GLY A 5 9.22 -5.80 -20.45
CA GLY A 5 9.48 -4.55 -21.17
C GLY A 5 9.99 -3.44 -20.26
N ALA A 6 11.27 -3.05 -20.40
CA ALA A 6 11.83 -1.91 -19.68
C ALA A 6 11.17 -0.59 -20.10
N TYR A 7 10.92 0.27 -19.12
CA TYR A 7 10.50 1.65 -19.31
C TYR A 7 11.31 2.53 -18.36
N CYS A 8 11.39 3.83 -18.65
CA CYS A 8 11.97 4.79 -17.72
C CYS A 8 10.96 5.88 -17.36
N VAL A 9 11.15 6.46 -16.17
CA VAL A 9 10.32 7.54 -15.64
C VAL A 9 11.17 8.79 -15.58
N LEU A 10 10.75 9.83 -16.30
CA LEU A 10 11.34 11.16 -16.19
C LEU A 10 10.61 11.93 -15.09
N ALA A 11 11.35 12.34 -14.06
CA ALA A 11 10.90 13.30 -13.07
C ALA A 11 11.39 14.71 -13.46
N LEU A 12 10.47 15.67 -13.56
CA LEU A 12 10.76 17.03 -13.97
C LEU A 12 10.12 18.04 -13.01
N LYS A 13 10.81 19.15 -12.76
CA LYS A 13 10.27 20.25 -11.96
C LYS A 13 9.50 21.20 -12.88
N ASN A 14 8.21 21.38 -12.61
CA ASN A 14 7.37 22.32 -13.34
C ASN A 14 6.55 23.14 -12.33
N GLN A 15 6.62 24.47 -12.41
CA GLN A 15 5.94 25.40 -11.50
C GLN A 15 6.14 25.06 -10.00
N GLY A 16 7.34 24.65 -9.62
CA GLY A 16 7.67 24.31 -8.23
C GLY A 16 7.18 22.94 -7.75
N ARG A 17 6.53 22.14 -8.62
CA ARG A 17 6.09 20.78 -8.33
C ARG A 17 6.87 19.76 -9.15
N VAL A 18 7.02 18.55 -8.61
CA VAL A 18 7.55 17.42 -9.38
C VAL A 18 6.42 16.82 -10.20
N MET A 19 6.66 16.63 -11.49
CA MET A 19 5.77 15.97 -12.43
C MET A 19 6.51 14.83 -13.10
N PHE A 20 5.77 13.89 -13.69
CA PHE A 20 6.32 12.66 -14.23
C PHE A 20 5.89 12.43 -15.68
N ARG A 21 6.77 11.80 -16.47
CA ARG A 21 6.44 11.21 -17.76
C ARG A 21 7.03 9.81 -17.84
N PHE A 22 6.27 8.90 -18.42
CA PHE A 22 6.73 7.55 -18.72
C PHE A 22 7.20 7.49 -20.16
N ILE A 23 8.37 6.89 -20.38
CA ILE A 23 8.94 6.65 -21.70
C ILE A 23 9.01 5.13 -21.87
N ASP A 24 8.33 4.63 -22.90
CA ASP A 24 8.24 3.21 -23.22
C ASP A 24 9.53 2.71 -23.89
N ALA A 25 10.63 2.76 -23.15
CA ALA A 25 11.96 2.35 -23.58
C ALA A 25 12.91 2.12 -22.38
N PRO A 26 13.96 1.30 -22.55
CA PRO A 26 15.07 1.24 -21.59
C PRO A 26 15.71 2.62 -21.42
N PHE A 27 16.32 2.87 -20.26
CA PHE A 27 17.06 4.11 -20.03
C PHE A 27 18.24 4.25 -20.99
N ASP A 28 18.34 5.41 -21.66
CA ASP A 28 19.52 5.84 -22.40
C ASP A 28 19.92 7.25 -21.92
N SER A 29 21.14 7.38 -21.40
CA SER A 29 21.65 8.66 -20.88
C SER A 29 21.75 9.74 -21.95
N LYS A 30 21.90 9.36 -23.23
CA LYS A 30 22.00 10.31 -24.35
C LYS A 30 20.74 11.16 -24.53
N TRP A 31 19.61 10.70 -24.02
CA TRP A 31 18.36 11.48 -24.06
C TRP A 31 18.34 12.65 -23.09
N PHE A 32 19.21 12.63 -22.07
CA PHE A 32 19.16 13.57 -20.95
C PHE A 32 20.43 14.38 -20.81
N ILE A 33 21.56 13.88 -21.33
CA ILE A 33 22.89 14.46 -21.13
C ILE A 33 23.57 14.67 -22.48
N ASP A 34 24.12 15.86 -22.68
CA ASP A 34 24.88 16.22 -23.87
C ASP A 34 26.33 15.69 -23.85
N GLU A 35 27.07 15.91 -24.95
CA GLU A 35 28.47 15.48 -25.08
C GLU A 35 29.40 16.13 -24.04
N ARG A 36 29.02 17.28 -23.48
CA ARG A 36 29.76 18.00 -22.43
C ARG A 36 29.33 17.60 -21.02
N LYS A 37 28.56 16.52 -20.89
CA LYS A 37 27.98 16.01 -19.64
C LYS A 37 27.05 17.00 -18.94
N GLN A 38 26.42 17.90 -19.69
CA GLN A 38 25.40 18.82 -19.19
C GLN A 38 24.00 18.24 -19.42
N VAL A 39 23.10 18.50 -18.47
CA VAL A 39 21.72 18.00 -18.54
C VAL A 39 20.87 18.93 -19.41
N TYR A 40 20.04 18.36 -20.28
CA TYR A 40 19.03 19.13 -21.02
C TYR A 40 18.01 19.73 -20.06
N GLY A 41 17.87 21.06 -20.08
CA GLY A 41 16.95 21.78 -19.19
C GLY A 41 15.50 21.81 -19.69
N GLU A 42 15.30 21.68 -21.00
CA GLU A 42 14.01 21.81 -21.66
C GLU A 42 13.44 20.45 -22.06
N TRP A 43 12.15 20.22 -21.81
CA TRP A 43 11.45 19.01 -22.25
C TRP A 43 11.51 18.83 -23.77
N SER A 44 11.44 19.91 -24.53
CA SER A 44 11.49 19.87 -26.00
C SER A 44 12.77 19.23 -26.52
N GLN A 45 13.92 19.52 -25.89
CA GLN A 45 15.21 18.93 -26.24
C GLN A 45 15.22 17.43 -25.94
N ILE A 46 14.76 17.03 -24.75
CA ILE A 46 14.65 15.61 -24.38
C ILE A 46 13.72 14.87 -25.35
N ARG A 47 12.58 15.47 -25.72
CA ARG A 47 11.63 14.88 -26.67
C ARG A 47 12.25 14.66 -28.05
N GLU A 48 13.08 15.60 -28.50
CA GLU A 48 13.82 15.47 -29.76
C GLU A 48 14.81 14.31 -29.71
N GLN A 49 15.60 14.20 -28.62
CA GLN A 49 16.58 13.13 -28.44
C GLN A 49 15.94 11.74 -28.31
N VAL A 50 14.81 11.62 -27.60
CA VAL A 50 14.04 10.37 -27.53
C VAL A 50 13.44 10.03 -28.91
N GLY A 51 13.10 11.05 -29.70
CA GLY A 51 12.54 10.88 -31.03
C GLY A 51 11.12 10.33 -31.04
N LYS A 52 10.64 9.98 -32.25
CA LYS A 52 9.26 9.48 -32.49
C LYS A 52 9.12 7.96 -32.34
N LYS A 53 10.22 7.23 -32.20
CA LYS A 53 10.22 5.76 -32.15
C LYS A 53 9.68 5.22 -30.83
N HIS A 54 9.82 5.99 -29.75
CA HIS A 54 9.39 5.61 -28.41
C HIS A 54 8.11 6.33 -28.02
N ASP A 55 7.18 5.56 -27.45
CA ASP A 55 5.94 6.10 -26.89
C ASP A 55 6.25 6.85 -25.59
N ILE A 56 5.58 7.98 -25.39
CA ILE A 56 5.76 8.84 -24.21
C ILE A 56 4.38 9.20 -23.69
N SER A 57 4.18 9.00 -22.39
CA SER A 57 2.91 9.29 -21.75
C SER A 57 2.58 10.79 -21.74
N SER A 58 1.30 11.07 -21.52
CA SER A 58 0.87 12.38 -21.03
C SER A 58 1.54 12.71 -19.69
N LEU A 59 1.55 14.00 -19.35
CA LEU A 59 2.18 14.51 -18.14
C LEU A 59 1.36 14.07 -16.91
N VAL A 60 2.03 13.44 -15.95
CA VAL A 60 1.45 13.06 -14.66
C VAL A 60 1.81 14.13 -13.64
N SER A 61 0.82 14.92 -13.24
CA SER A 61 1.02 16.12 -12.42
C SER A 61 0.93 15.89 -10.91
N SER A 62 0.43 14.72 -10.48
CA SER A 62 0.25 14.37 -9.07
C SER A 62 1.09 13.16 -8.69
N TYR A 63 1.70 13.23 -7.50
CA TYR A 63 2.40 12.10 -6.91
C TYR A 63 1.46 10.93 -6.58
N GLU A 64 0.20 11.21 -6.25
CA GLU A 64 -0.81 10.18 -6.04
C GLU A 64 -1.08 9.40 -7.32
N MET A 65 -1.31 10.11 -8.43
CA MET A 65 -1.51 9.49 -9.75
C MET A 65 -0.28 8.66 -10.17
N TYR A 66 0.93 9.17 -9.94
CA TYR A 66 2.16 8.42 -10.17
C TYR A 66 2.18 7.10 -9.39
N ARG A 67 1.84 7.12 -8.09
CA ARG A 67 1.77 5.89 -7.28
C ARG A 67 0.67 4.95 -7.76
N ASP A 68 -0.51 5.47 -8.10
CA ASP A 68 -1.60 4.66 -8.64
C ASP A 68 -1.17 3.90 -9.90
N ILE A 69 -0.38 4.53 -10.78
CA ILE A 69 0.18 3.89 -11.97
C ILE A 69 1.16 2.78 -11.59
N ILE A 70 2.16 3.09 -10.76
CA ILE A 70 3.24 2.16 -10.39
C ILE A 70 2.70 0.92 -9.67
N PHE A 71 1.75 1.12 -8.75
CA PHE A 71 1.13 0.05 -7.96
C PHE A 71 -0.12 -0.57 -8.64
N GLY A 72 -0.42 -0.16 -9.87
CA GLY A 72 -1.48 -0.78 -10.66
C GLY A 72 -2.90 -0.54 -10.15
N ASN A 73 -3.12 0.54 -9.38
CA ASN A 73 -4.45 0.98 -8.94
C ASN A 73 -5.22 1.67 -10.08
N ASN A 74 -5.44 0.94 -11.17
CA ASN A 74 -5.92 1.46 -12.44
C ASN A 74 -7.46 1.44 -12.55
N ARG A 75 -8.17 1.79 -11.47
CA ARG A 75 -9.65 1.81 -11.43
C ARG A 75 -10.25 2.96 -12.25
N ARG A 76 -9.50 4.06 -12.41
CA ARG A 76 -9.94 5.25 -13.15
C ARG A 76 -9.70 5.09 -14.66
N GLN A 77 -10.61 5.59 -15.47
CA GLN A 77 -10.52 5.50 -16.94
C GLN A 77 -9.27 6.21 -17.49
N GLU A 78 -8.87 7.33 -16.88
CA GLU A 78 -7.65 8.08 -17.22
C GLU A 78 -6.35 7.26 -17.03
N LEU A 79 -6.38 6.20 -16.21
CA LEU A 79 -5.22 5.36 -15.92
C LEU A 79 -5.10 4.14 -16.84
N LEU A 80 -6.09 3.90 -17.71
CA LEU A 80 -6.09 2.74 -18.60
C LEU A 80 -4.88 2.71 -19.54
N SER A 81 -4.49 3.87 -20.08
CA SER A 81 -3.31 4.02 -20.96
C SER A 81 -1.98 3.78 -20.22
N PHE A 82 -1.99 3.87 -18.89
CA PHE A 82 -0.81 3.70 -18.04
C PHE A 82 -0.66 2.28 -17.49
N ARG A 83 -1.63 1.39 -17.69
CA ARG A 83 -1.61 0.00 -17.18
C ARG A 83 -0.32 -0.76 -17.50
N LYS A 84 0.31 -0.47 -18.65
CA LYS A 84 1.56 -1.11 -19.08
C LYS A 84 2.79 -0.72 -18.23
N TYR A 85 2.68 0.32 -17.41
CA TYR A 85 3.75 0.81 -16.53
C TYR A 85 3.60 0.36 -15.07
N ALA A 86 2.59 -0.46 -14.76
CA ALA A 86 2.43 -1.01 -13.42
C ALA A 86 3.49 -2.09 -13.16
N ILE A 87 4.17 -2.00 -12.01
CA ILE A 87 5.15 -2.99 -11.53
C ILE A 87 4.44 -4.11 -10.77
N VAL A 88 3.37 -3.75 -10.06
CA VAL A 88 2.50 -4.65 -9.31
C VAL A 88 1.06 -4.22 -9.52
N GLU A 89 0.11 -5.13 -9.37
CA GLU A 89 -1.32 -4.85 -9.45
C GLU A 89 -1.91 -5.01 -8.04
N SER A 90 -2.01 -3.91 -7.28
CA SER A 90 -2.63 -3.92 -5.94
C SER A 90 -3.54 -2.71 -5.74
N ALA A 91 -4.84 -2.97 -5.58
CA ALA A 91 -5.79 -1.94 -5.22
C ALA A 91 -5.65 -1.44 -3.77
N LYS A 92 -4.86 -2.15 -2.95
CA LYS A 92 -4.68 -1.89 -1.51
C LYS A 92 -3.29 -1.33 -1.16
N TYR A 93 -2.49 -0.91 -2.14
CA TYR A 93 -1.12 -0.38 -1.91
C TYR A 93 -1.10 0.81 -0.93
N GLN A 94 -2.21 1.54 -0.81
CA GLN A 94 -2.35 2.65 0.14
C GLN A 94 -2.20 2.20 1.61
N ASN A 95 -2.31 0.90 1.90
CA ASN A 95 -2.07 0.35 3.23
C ASN A 95 -0.58 0.30 3.59
N ILE A 96 0.34 0.27 2.62
CA ILE A 96 1.78 0.12 2.86
C ILE A 96 2.32 1.14 3.89
N PRO A 97 2.05 2.46 3.77
CA PRO A 97 2.57 3.42 4.73
C PRO A 97 2.02 3.21 6.14
N ARG A 98 0.73 2.87 6.26
CA ARG A 98 0.09 2.57 7.57
C ARG A 98 0.71 1.33 8.20
N THR A 99 0.95 0.30 7.41
CA THR A 99 1.58 -0.94 7.86
C THR A 99 3.00 -0.69 8.33
N ILE A 100 3.80 0.05 7.56
CA ILE A 100 5.15 0.45 7.96
C ILE A 100 5.10 1.18 9.30
N GLN A 101 4.23 2.18 9.44
CA GLN A 101 4.07 2.93 10.70
C GLN A 101 3.74 2.00 11.88
N ASN A 102 2.79 1.07 11.71
CA ASN A 102 2.42 0.13 12.75
C ASN A 102 3.57 -0.80 13.16
N VAL A 103 4.36 -1.28 12.20
CA VAL A 103 5.53 -2.12 12.49
C VAL A 103 6.60 -1.36 13.27
N PHE A 104 6.85 -0.09 12.90
CA PHE A 104 7.80 0.77 13.61
C PHE A 104 7.36 1.09 15.05
N LEU A 105 6.06 1.15 15.32
CA LEU A 105 5.52 1.51 16.64
C LEU A 105 5.38 0.33 17.61
N ASN A 106 5.14 -0.89 17.12
CA ASN A 106 4.65 -2.00 17.95
C ASN A 106 5.60 -3.20 18.08
N THR A 107 6.77 -3.19 17.43
CA THR A 107 7.60 -4.42 17.33
C THR A 107 9.10 -4.15 17.44
N LYS A 108 9.84 -5.16 17.92
CA LYS A 108 11.29 -5.24 17.67
C LYS A 108 11.48 -5.32 16.15
N LEU A 109 12.34 -4.47 15.61
CA LEU A 109 12.57 -4.24 14.18
C LEU A 109 13.21 -5.46 13.48
N ASP A 110 12.48 -6.57 13.41
CA ASP A 110 12.86 -7.75 12.64
C ASP A 110 12.45 -7.56 11.16
N ALA A 111 13.41 -7.72 10.26
CA ALA A 111 13.22 -7.52 8.83
C ALA A 111 12.21 -8.50 8.22
N ASP A 112 12.18 -9.75 8.69
CA ASP A 112 11.23 -10.76 8.19
C ASP A 112 9.79 -10.42 8.61
N PHE A 113 9.64 -9.89 9.83
CA PHE A 113 8.35 -9.41 10.32
C PHE A 113 7.86 -8.19 9.52
N ILE A 114 8.72 -7.20 9.26
CA ILE A 114 8.39 -6.02 8.43
C ILE A 114 7.90 -6.46 7.06
N LYS A 115 8.66 -7.33 6.38
CA LYS A 115 8.34 -7.81 5.04
C LYS A 115 6.99 -8.52 5.01
N ASN A 116 6.80 -9.52 5.89
CA ASN A 116 5.57 -10.32 5.91
C ASN A 116 4.33 -9.48 6.24
N THR A 117 4.46 -8.51 7.14
CA THR A 117 3.35 -7.62 7.50
C THR A 117 2.96 -6.72 6.34
N ILE A 118 3.95 -6.13 5.63
CA ILE A 118 3.69 -5.32 4.44
C ILE A 118 3.00 -6.14 3.35
N ILE A 119 3.51 -7.34 3.04
CA ILE A 119 2.94 -8.24 2.03
C ILE A 119 1.48 -8.55 2.36
N ARG A 120 1.18 -8.97 3.60
CA ARG A 120 -0.19 -9.25 4.05
C ARG A 120 -1.11 -8.04 3.92
N SER A 121 -0.63 -6.84 4.23
CA SER A 121 -1.45 -5.63 4.14
C SER A 121 -1.83 -5.22 2.70
N MET A 122 -1.07 -5.72 1.72
CA MET A 122 -1.32 -5.51 0.30
C MET A 122 -2.18 -6.61 -0.32
N SER A 123 -2.39 -7.73 0.38
CA SER A 123 -3.08 -8.91 -0.12
C SER A 123 -4.60 -8.70 -0.20
N ASP A 124 -5.20 -9.35 -1.21
CA ASP A 124 -6.65 -9.48 -1.32
C ASP A 124 -7.21 -10.64 -0.50
N GLU A 125 -6.35 -11.46 0.12
CA GLU A 125 -6.76 -12.37 1.18
C GLU A 125 -7.49 -11.55 2.25
N ASP A 126 -8.80 -11.76 2.38
CA ASP A 126 -9.59 -11.09 3.38
C ASP A 126 -8.92 -11.31 4.74
N ASN A 127 -8.72 -10.23 5.48
CA ASN A 127 -8.50 -10.31 6.92
C ASN A 127 -9.82 -10.82 7.51
N SER A 128 -10.12 -12.11 7.33
CA SER A 128 -11.28 -12.75 7.91
C SER A 128 -11.08 -12.72 9.40
N ILE A 129 -11.70 -11.74 10.06
CA ILE A 129 -11.85 -11.73 11.49
C ILE A 129 -12.64 -13.00 11.81
N ASP A 130 -12.00 -13.98 12.44
CA ASP A 130 -12.68 -15.20 12.84
C ASP A 130 -13.66 -14.87 13.97
N LEU A 131 -14.92 -14.63 13.60
CA LEU A 131 -15.98 -14.32 14.53
C LEU A 131 -16.26 -15.47 15.50
N ASN A 132 -15.85 -16.71 15.18
CA ASN A 132 -16.00 -17.84 16.10
C ASN A 132 -15.04 -17.72 17.28
N PHE A 133 -13.79 -17.31 17.05
CA PHE A 133 -12.83 -17.06 18.12
C PHE A 133 -13.34 -16.02 19.13
N TYR A 134 -13.86 -14.88 18.65
CA TYR A 134 -14.42 -13.84 19.52
C TYR A 134 -15.72 -14.29 20.22
N ARG A 135 -16.53 -15.12 19.55
CA ARG A 135 -17.73 -15.71 20.16
C ARG A 135 -17.36 -16.66 21.30
N GLU A 136 -16.31 -17.46 21.16
CA GLU A 136 -15.81 -18.34 22.22
C GLU A 136 -15.29 -17.55 23.41
N GLN A 137 -14.51 -16.49 23.18
CA GLN A 137 -14.03 -15.61 24.25
C GLN A 137 -15.16 -14.89 25.01
N ILE A 138 -16.20 -14.44 24.31
CA ILE A 138 -17.39 -13.84 24.97
C ILE A 138 -18.13 -14.90 25.79
N LYS A 139 -18.25 -16.13 25.28
CA LYS A 139 -18.93 -17.23 25.98
C LYS A 139 -18.19 -17.61 27.26
N GLU A 140 -16.86 -17.70 27.22
CA GLU A 140 -16.03 -17.94 28.41
C GLU A 140 -16.23 -16.83 29.44
N PHE A 141 -16.23 -15.57 29.00
CA PHE A 141 -16.48 -14.44 29.88
C PHE A 141 -17.88 -14.45 30.52
N GLU A 142 -18.94 -14.74 29.75
CA GLU A 142 -20.30 -14.86 30.28
C GLU A 142 -20.41 -15.98 31.31
N GLN A 143 -19.70 -17.09 31.09
CA GLN A 143 -19.65 -18.22 32.01
C GLN A 143 -18.93 -17.85 33.31
N GLU A 144 -17.74 -17.25 33.23
CA GLU A 144 -17.01 -16.75 34.40
C GLU A 144 -17.82 -15.70 35.17
N TYR A 145 -18.47 -14.77 34.47
CA TYR A 145 -19.36 -13.79 35.09
C TYR A 145 -20.53 -14.46 35.81
N THR A 146 -21.15 -15.46 35.19
CA THR A 146 -22.25 -16.22 35.80
C THR A 146 -21.77 -16.93 37.07
N ASP A 147 -20.63 -17.60 37.01
CA ASP A 147 -20.05 -18.30 38.17
C ASP A 147 -19.73 -17.34 39.32
N VAL A 148 -19.14 -16.17 39.04
CA VAL A 148 -18.91 -15.13 40.05
C VAL A 148 -20.22 -14.53 40.57
N SER A 149 -21.23 -14.38 39.71
CA SER A 149 -22.54 -13.85 40.11
C SER A 149 -23.24 -14.79 41.11
N LEU A 150 -23.07 -16.11 40.97
CA LEU A 150 -23.62 -17.10 41.90
C LEU A 150 -23.01 -16.97 43.30
N TRP A 151 -21.76 -16.54 43.42
CA TRP A 151 -21.10 -16.24 44.71
C TRP A 151 -21.64 -15.01 45.43
N THR A 152 -22.38 -14.15 44.74
CA THR A 152 -22.92 -12.89 45.28
C THR A 152 -24.45 -12.85 45.31
N LYS A 153 -25.10 -13.81 44.64
CA LYS A 153 -26.56 -13.93 44.58
C LYS A 153 -27.13 -14.31 45.94
N LYS A 154 -28.01 -13.44 46.45
CA LYS A 154 -28.80 -13.69 47.65
C LYS A 154 -30.10 -14.38 47.27
N GLU A 155 -30.46 -15.42 48.01
CA GLU A 155 -31.76 -16.06 47.90
C GLU A 155 -32.88 -15.15 48.44
N LYS A 156 -34.15 -15.52 48.23
CA LYS A 156 -35.32 -14.72 48.67
C LYS A 156 -35.34 -14.42 50.16
N ASN A 157 -34.63 -15.21 50.96
CA ASN A 157 -34.44 -15.04 52.41
C ASN A 157 -33.19 -14.20 52.78
N GLY A 158 -32.45 -13.66 51.79
CA GLY A 158 -31.27 -12.82 51.99
C GLY A 158 -29.95 -13.57 52.21
N GLU A 159 -29.97 -14.89 52.16
CA GLU A 159 -28.80 -15.73 52.45
C GLU A 159 -27.98 -16.03 51.17
N VAL A 160 -26.65 -16.09 51.30
CA VAL A 160 -25.74 -16.48 50.21
C VAL A 160 -25.28 -17.92 50.48
N LEU A 161 -25.84 -18.88 49.73
CA LEU A 161 -25.64 -20.33 49.93
C LEU A 161 -24.17 -20.75 49.93
N ILE A 162 -23.35 -20.14 49.08
CA ILE A 162 -21.96 -20.55 48.84
C ILE A 162 -21.02 -20.13 49.99
N ARG A 163 -21.45 -19.20 50.88
CA ARG A 163 -20.65 -18.75 52.05
C ARG A 163 -20.89 -19.57 53.33
N ARG A 164 -21.65 -20.66 53.26
CA ARG A 164 -21.99 -21.53 54.41
C ARG A 164 -21.22 -22.86 54.46
N ILE A 165 -20.27 -23.07 53.54
CA ILE A 165 -19.29 -24.17 53.59
C ILE A 165 -18.08 -23.67 54.39
#